data_AF-A0A2K4WNW2-F1
#
_entry.id   AF-A0A2K4WNW2-F1
#
_cell.length_a   1.000
_cell.length_b   1.000
_cell.length_c   1.000
_cell.angle_alpha   90.00
_cell.angle_beta   90.00
_cell.angle_gamma   90.00
#
_symmetry.space_group_name_H-M   'P 1'
#
loop_
_entity.id
_entity.type
_entity.pdbx_description
1 polymer ?
#
loop_
_entity_poly.entity_id
_entity_poly.type
_entity_poly.pdbx_seq_one_letter_code
_entity_poly.pdbx_strand_id
1 'polypeptide(L)'
;MVGMWFPVMAFVAIGFQHIVANMFVIPAAIFAGALSWAQFGDNFVPVFLGNAVGGAVFVGLAYHLAFFNAAARPAELSRASGAQAPE
;
A
#
# COMPACT_ATOMS: atom_id res chain seq x y z
N MET A 1 -13.12 -11.60 -5.21
CA MET A 1 -13.09 -10.75 -6.42
C MET A 1 -13.77 -9.40 -6.19
N VAL A 2 -15.04 -9.37 -5.75
CA VAL A 2 -15.77 -8.11 -5.48
C VAL A 2 -15.05 -7.19 -4.48
N GLY A 3 -14.40 -7.74 -3.45
CA GLY A 3 -13.69 -6.96 -2.43
C GLY A 3 -12.49 -6.15 -2.93
N MET A 4 -11.84 -6.55 -4.03
CA MET A 4 -10.75 -5.77 -4.65
C MET A 4 -11.26 -4.86 -5.77
N TRP A 5 -12.36 -5.23 -6.43
CA TRP A 5 -12.90 -4.50 -7.57
C TRP A 5 -13.25 -3.06 -7.21
N PHE A 6 -14.10 -2.86 -6.20
CA PHE A 6 -14.58 -1.52 -5.82
C PHE A 6 -13.46 -0.54 -5.46
N PRO A 7 -12.50 -0.89 -4.57
CA PRO A 7 -11.43 0.04 -4.25
C PRO A 7 -10.52 0.33 -5.45
N VAL A 8 -10.25 -0.65 -6.33
CA VAL A 8 -9.47 -0.41 -7.56
C VAL A 8 -10.21 0.52 -8.52
N MET A 9 -11.51 0.32 -8.73
CA MET A 9 -12.30 1.19 -9.61
C MET A 9 -12.46 2.60 -9.04
N ALA A 10 -12.62 2.75 -7.72
CA ALA A 10 -12.66 4.05 -7.08
C ALA A 10 -11.32 4.80 -7.25
N PHE A 11 -10.19 4.10 -7.05
CA PHE A 11 -8.86 4.65 -7.28
C PHE A 11 -8.69 5.19 -8.71
N VAL A 12 -9.11 4.41 -9.71
CA VAL A 12 -9.05 4.82 -11.12
C VAL A 12 -10.02 5.96 -11.41
N ALA A 13 -11.25 5.92 -10.89
CA ALA A 13 -12.28 6.93 -11.13
C ALA A 13 -11.93 8.30 -10.53
N ILE A 14 -11.23 8.33 -9.40
CA ILE A 14 -10.71 9.56 -8.79
C ILE A 14 -9.53 10.13 -9.60
N GLY A 15 -8.91 9.33 -10.46
CA GLY A 15 -7.76 9.73 -11.28
C GLY A 15 -6.42 9.59 -10.56
N PHE A 16 -6.33 8.74 -9.54
CA PHE A 16 -5.05 8.48 -8.89
C PHE A 16 -4.08 7.71 -9.82
N GLN A 17 -2.79 7.97 -9.65
CA GLN A 17 -1.74 7.39 -10.48
C GLN A 17 -1.13 6.17 -9.81
N HIS A 18 -1.10 5.04 -10.53
CA HIS A 18 -0.49 3.80 -10.07
C HIS A 18 0.82 3.57 -10.81
N ILE A 19 1.92 3.44 -10.08
CA ILE A 19 3.26 3.40 -10.68
C ILE A 19 3.39 2.28 -11.70
N VAL A 20 2.91 1.07 -11.37
CA VAL A 20 2.99 -0.09 -12.25
C VAL A 20 2.07 0.08 -13.46
N ALA A 21 0.91 0.72 -13.33
CA ALA A 21 0.03 0.95 -14.47
C ALA A 21 0.67 1.94 -15.45
N ASN A 22 1.28 3.00 -14.94
CA ASN A 22 1.97 4.01 -15.74
C ASN A 22 3.19 3.42 -16.47
N MET A 23 3.87 2.44 -15.88
CA MET A 23 4.96 1.68 -16.53
C MET A 23 4.49 0.84 -17.74
N PHE A 24 3.18 0.62 -17.93
CA PHE A 24 2.65 0.02 -19.15
C PHE A 24 2.10 1.06 -20.12
N VAL A 25 1.31 2.02 -19.61
CA VAL A 25 0.59 2.99 -20.45
C VAL A 25 1.54 4.02 -21.08
N ILE A 26 2.50 4.56 -20.32
CA ILE A 26 3.39 5.60 -20.84
C ILE A 26 4.38 5.03 -21.88
N PRO A 27 5.04 3.87 -21.67
CA PRO A 27 5.86 3.28 -22.73
C PRO A 27 5.08 2.92 -23.98
N ALA A 28 3.82 2.47 -23.86
CA ALA A 28 2.95 2.26 -25.03
C ALA A 28 2.72 3.56 -25.81
N ALA A 29 2.50 4.68 -25.11
CA ALA A 29 2.36 6.00 -25.74
C ALA A 29 3.68 6.52 -26.36
N ILE A 30 4.84 6.19 -25.78
CA ILE A 30 6.15 6.51 -26.36
C ILE A 30 6.37 5.74 -27.66
N PHE A 31 6.06 4.44 -27.68
CA PHE A 31 6.15 3.63 -28.91
C PHE A 31 5.14 4.07 -29.99
N ALA A 32 4.01 4.66 -29.59
CA ALA A 32 3.06 5.30 -30.49
C ALA A 32 3.49 6.72 -30.95
N GLY A 33 4.64 7.23 -30.48
CA GLY A 33 5.16 8.55 -30.85
C GLY A 33 4.47 9.73 -30.16
N ALA A 34 3.64 9.49 -29.14
CA ALA A 34 2.86 10.52 -28.45
C ALA A 34 3.59 11.15 -27.25
N LEU A 35 4.57 10.45 -26.67
CA LEU A 35 5.34 10.89 -25.50
C LEU A 35 6.83 10.58 -25.66
N SER A 36 7.64 11.15 -24.76
CA SER A 36 9.08 10.95 -24.66
C SER A 36 9.49 10.27 -23.36
N TRP A 37 10.68 9.65 -23.35
CA TRP A 37 11.26 9.05 -22.14
C TRP A 37 11.56 10.06 -21.03
N ALA A 38 11.78 11.33 -21.36
CA ALA A 38 11.94 12.40 -20.37
C ALA A 38 10.64 12.60 -19.56
N GLN A 39 9.50 12.68 -20.25
CA GLN A 39 8.18 12.80 -19.61
C GLN A 39 7.83 11.57 -18.77
N PHE A 40 8.33 10.38 -19.13
CA PHE A 40 8.20 9.21 -18.27
C PHE A 40 8.96 9.39 -16.95
N GLY A 41 10.19 9.91 -16.98
CA GLY A 41 10.97 10.20 -15.77
C GLY A 41 10.26 11.19 -14.84
N ASP A 42 9.72 12.28 -15.41
CA ASP A 42 8.98 13.29 -14.66
C ASP A 42 7.70 12.74 -14.01
N ASN A 43 7.08 11.71 -14.61
CA ASN A 43 5.95 11.02 -14.00
C ASN A 43 6.38 9.97 -12.96
N PHE A 44 7.43 9.20 -13.26
CA PHE A 44 7.82 8.04 -12.47
C PHE A 44 8.17 8.42 -11.03
N VAL A 45 8.99 9.45 -10.85
CA VAL A 45 9.48 9.87 -9.53
C VAL A 45 8.34 10.28 -8.57
N PRO A 46 7.48 11.25 -8.90
CA PRO A 46 6.41 11.66 -7.99
C PRO A 46 5.38 10.55 -7.74
N VAL A 47 5.05 9.74 -8.76
CA VAL A 47 4.08 8.65 -8.62
C VAL A 47 4.64 7.54 -7.74
N PHE A 48 5.91 7.17 -7.92
CA PHE A 48 6.57 6.18 -7.07
C PHE A 48 6.59 6.63 -5.61
N LEU A 49 7.00 7.86 -5.34
CA LEU A 49 7.03 8.40 -3.98
C LEU A 49 5.63 8.47 -3.37
N GLY A 50 4.63 8.94 -4.12
CA GLY A 50 3.25 8.98 -3.64
C GLY A 50 2.69 7.59 -3.33
N ASN A 51 2.96 6.60 -4.19
CA ASN A 51 2.53 5.21 -3.97
C ASN A 51 3.25 4.59 -2.76
N ALA A 52 4.56 4.83 -2.60
CA ALA A 52 5.33 4.34 -1.46
C ALA A 52 4.85 4.95 -0.14
N VAL A 53 4.61 6.26 -0.09
CA VAL A 53 4.09 6.94 1.10
C VAL A 53 2.66 6.47 1.41
N GLY A 54 1.78 6.36 0.41
CA GLY A 54 0.42 5.85 0.60
C GLY A 54 0.41 4.42 1.14
N GLY A 55 1.24 3.53 0.59
CA GLY A 55 1.34 2.14 1.04
C GLY A 55 1.97 2.01 2.42
N ALA A 56 3.12 2.64 2.65
CA ALA A 56 3.89 2.46 3.89
C ALA A 56 3.30 3.25 5.06
N VAL A 57 2.94 4.52 4.85
CA VAL A 57 2.52 5.42 5.92
C VAL A 57 1.02 5.35 6.19
N PHE A 58 0.16 5.28 5.18
CA PHE A 58 -1.28 5.19 5.45
C PHE A 58 -1.70 3.76 5.77
N VAL A 59 -1.39 2.80 4.89
CA VAL A 59 -1.87 1.42 5.08
C VAL A 59 -0.97 0.66 6.05
N GLY A 60 0.35 0.68 5.84
CA GLY A 60 1.31 -0.06 6.65
C GLY A 60 1.33 0.38 8.11
N LEU A 61 1.40 1.69 8.38
CA LEU A 61 1.37 2.20 9.74
C LEU A 61 0.02 1.99 10.42
N ALA A 62 -1.10 2.21 9.72
CA ALA A 62 -2.42 1.96 10.31
C ALA A 62 -2.57 0.50 10.75
N TYR A 63 -2.11 -0.44 9.91
CA TYR A 63 -2.10 -1.85 10.26
C TYR A 63 -1.13 -2.14 11.41
N HIS A 64 0.06 -1.53 11.39
CA HIS A 64 1.02 -1.67 12.48
C HIS A 64 0.41 -1.22 13.81
N LEU A 65 -0.14 -0.01 13.91
CA LEU A 65 -0.75 0.53 15.14
C LEU A 65 -1.93 -0.32 15.62
N ALA A 66 -2.76 -0.83 14.69
CA ALA A 66 -3.90 -1.67 15.02
C ALA A 66 -3.49 -3.01 15.65
N PHE A 67 -2.40 -3.62 15.17
CA PHE A 67 -2.01 -4.98 15.56
C PHE A 67 -0.75 -5.08 16.44
N PHE A 68 -0.02 -3.98 16.67
CA PHE A 68 1.21 -3.97 17.47
C PHE A 68 0.98 -4.54 18.88
N ASN A 69 -0.12 -4.15 19.53
CA ASN A 69 -0.47 -4.60 20.88
C ASN A 69 -1.25 -5.94 20.87
N ALA A 70 -1.80 -6.34 19.72
CA ALA A 70 -2.50 -7.61 19.58
C ALA A 70 -1.54 -8.81 19.59
N ALA A 71 -0.31 -8.63 19.12
CA ALA A 71 0.73 -9.65 19.17
C ALA A 71 1.31 -9.87 20.58
N ALA A 72 1.24 -8.86 21.46
CA ALA A 72 1.77 -8.93 22.84
C ALA A 72 0.80 -9.60 23.83
N ARG A 73 -0.52 -9.41 23.63
CA ARG A 73 -1.57 -9.97 24.51
C ARG A 73 -1.53 -11.49 24.72
N PRO A 74 -1.26 -12.35 23.71
CA PRO A 74 -1.20 -13.80 23.90
C PRO A 74 -0.09 -14.23 24.87
N ALA A 75 1.06 -13.55 24.84
CA ALA A 75 2.20 -13.84 25.71
C ALA A 75 1.97 -13.36 27.15
N GLU A 76 1.22 -12.25 27.31
CA GLU A 76 0.88 -11.68 28.61
C GLU A 76 -0.23 -12.49 29.33
N LEU A 77 -1.25 -12.93 28.59
CA LEU A 77 -2.34 -13.76 29.11
C LEU A 77 -1.87 -15.16 29.53
N SER A 78 -0.92 -15.75 28.78
CA SER A 78 -0.30 -17.04 29.13
C SER A 78 0.55 -16.94 30.41
N ARG A 79 1.29 -15.83 30.57
CA ARG A 79 2.07 -15.55 31.79
C ARG A 79 1.18 -15.25 33.00
N ALA A 80 0.11 -14.50 32.83
CA ALA A 80 -0.85 -14.20 33.88
C ALA A 80 -1.61 -15.45 34.35
N SER A 81 -1.99 -16.34 33.42
CA SER A 81 -2.64 -17.62 33.73
C SER A 81 -1.69 -18.61 34.44
N GLY A 82 -0.38 -18.56 34.18
CA GLY A 82 0.61 -19.42 34.83
C GLY A 82 1.11 -18.93 36.19
N ALA A 83 1.01 -17.62 36.46
CA ALA A 83 1.44 -17.02 37.72
C ALA A 83 0.39 -17.11 38.86
N GLN A 84 -0.84 -17.56 38.55
CA GLN A 84 -1.97 -17.58 39.47
C GLN A 84 -2.31 -19.00 39.97
N ALA A 85 -1.33 -19.90 40.04
CA ALA A 85 -1.46 -21.17 40.76
C ALA A 85 -0.82 -21.04 42.15
N PRO A 86 -1.56 -20.61 43.19
CA PRO A 86 -1.14 -20.77 44.57
C PRO A 86 -1.31 -22.25 44.98
N GLU A 87 -0.23 -22.87 45.48
CA GLU A 87 -0.30 -24.04 46.37
C GLU A 87 -0.50 -23.59 47.82
#